data_AF-A0A6M0IW55-F1
#
_entry.id   AF-A0A6M0IW55-F1
#
_cell.length_a   1.000
_cell.length_b   1.000
_cell.length_c   1.000
_cell.angle_alpha   90.00
_cell.angle_beta   90.00
_cell.angle_gamma   90.00
#
_symmetry.space_group_name_H-M   'P 1'
#
loop_
_entity.id
_entity.type
_entity.pdbx_description
1 polymer ?
#
loop_
_entity_poly.entity_id
_entity_poly.type
_entity_poly.pdbx_seq_one_letter_code
_entity_poly.pdbx_strand_id
1 'polypeptide(L)'
;MKKFIKRIKRLLQRIFKSFASTSQQTSPLINSRPLDTSISIPSVSPRWESGLVLVCSQCANERSNSFHPASRSSTASEDLENWLKSRLKIEGLWGEFRVVSTSCLGVCPKAGITVVIVSNGSGGNSPCLIVNPRSDVYDGLRLRELLYSYIKQNKK
;
A
#
# COMPACT_ATOMS: atom_id res chain seq x y z
N MET A 1 -48.36 8.30 -6.24
CA MET A 1 -47.00 8.72 -5.82
C MET A 1 -46.86 9.15 -4.34
N LYS A 2 -47.83 9.84 -3.71
CA LYS A 2 -47.73 10.32 -2.31
C LYS A 2 -47.55 9.21 -1.24
N LYS A 3 -48.11 8.01 -1.44
CA LYS A 3 -48.01 6.88 -0.48
C LYS A 3 -46.60 6.24 -0.45
N PHE A 4 -45.88 6.28 -1.56
CA PHE A 4 -44.56 5.67 -1.69
C PHE A 4 -43.48 6.50 -0.97
N ILE A 5 -43.53 7.83 -1.13
CA ILE A 5 -42.64 8.78 -0.44
C ILE A 5 -42.83 8.71 1.09
N LYS A 6 -44.07 8.50 1.55
CA LYS A 6 -44.39 8.36 2.99
C LYS A 6 -43.81 7.06 3.59
N ARG A 7 -43.70 5.99 2.79
CA ARG A 7 -43.05 4.73 3.19
C ARG A 7 -41.53 4.87 3.27
N ILE A 8 -40.90 5.54 2.30
CA ILE A 8 -39.45 5.78 2.29
C ILE A 8 -39.02 6.64 3.49
N LYS A 9 -39.77 7.72 3.82
CA LYS A 9 -39.48 8.54 5.01
C LYS A 9 -39.55 7.75 6.32
N ARG A 10 -40.50 6.81 6.46
CA ARG A 10 -40.60 5.95 7.65
C ARG A 10 -39.44 4.95 7.76
N LEU A 11 -38.94 4.46 6.63
CA LEU A 11 -37.78 3.56 6.60
C LEU A 11 -36.50 4.28 7.01
N LEU A 12 -36.26 5.48 6.46
CA LEU A 12 -35.10 6.30 6.80
C LEU A 12 -35.11 6.71 8.29
N GLN A 13 -36.27 7.07 8.85
CA GLN A 13 -36.38 7.39 10.27
C GLN A 13 -36.07 6.21 11.21
N ARG A 14 -36.32 4.96 10.78
CA ARG A 14 -35.95 3.77 11.57
C ARG A 14 -34.45 3.50 11.53
N ILE A 15 -33.82 3.70 10.37
CA ILE A 15 -32.37 3.55 10.22
C ILE A 15 -31.64 4.57 11.10
N PHE A 16 -32.04 5.85 11.06
CA PHE A 16 -31.40 6.89 11.89
C PHE A 16 -31.61 6.69 13.39
N LYS A 17 -32.76 6.16 13.83
CA LYS A 17 -32.97 5.83 15.26
C LYS A 17 -32.14 4.62 15.72
N SER A 18 -31.84 3.68 14.82
CA SER A 18 -31.00 2.51 15.13
C SER A 18 -29.51 2.87 15.29
N PHE A 19 -29.04 3.96 14.68
CA PHE A 19 -27.65 4.42 14.80
C PHE A 19 -27.40 5.33 16.01
N ALA A 20 -28.45 5.90 16.61
CA ALA A 20 -28.33 6.80 17.76
C ALA A 20 -28.36 6.08 19.13
N SER A 21 -28.61 4.77 19.17
CA SER A 21 -28.85 4.04 20.43
C SER A 21 -27.85 2.93 20.74
N THR A 22 -26.78 2.76 19.94
CA THR A 22 -25.75 1.74 20.19
C THR A 22 -24.36 2.35 20.13
N SER A 23 -24.01 3.13 21.17
CA SER A 23 -22.65 3.22 21.73
C SER A 23 -22.68 4.12 22.98
N GLN A 24 -23.46 3.73 23.98
CA GLN A 24 -23.19 4.14 25.36
C GLN A 24 -22.57 2.93 26.04
N GLN A 25 -21.26 2.76 25.82
CA GLN A 25 -20.47 1.83 26.59
C GLN A 25 -20.06 2.56 27.88
N THR A 26 -20.73 2.19 28.97
CA THR A 26 -20.38 2.55 30.35
C THR A 26 -18.91 2.26 30.61
N SER A 27 -18.15 3.32 30.92
CA SER A 27 -16.77 3.22 31.38
C SER A 27 -16.73 2.61 32.78
N PRO A 28 -16.04 1.49 33.02
CA PRO A 28 -15.59 1.21 34.37
C PRO A 28 -14.47 2.23 34.68
N LEU A 29 -14.52 2.81 35.88
CA LEU A 29 -13.45 3.64 36.45
C LEU A 29 -12.17 2.80 36.52
N ILE A 30 -11.39 2.81 35.44
CA ILE A 30 -10.01 2.34 35.45
C ILE A 30 -9.23 3.45 36.15
N ASN A 31 -8.61 3.12 37.28
CA ASN A 31 -7.59 3.94 37.92
C ASN A 31 -6.54 4.33 36.88
N SER A 32 -6.69 5.52 36.29
CA SER A 32 -5.75 6.08 35.34
C SER A 32 -4.54 6.55 36.13
N ARG A 33 -3.60 5.63 36.38
CA ARG A 33 -2.21 6.02 36.62
C ARG A 33 -1.81 6.95 35.45
N PRO A 34 -1.27 8.15 35.72
CA PRO A 34 -0.71 8.98 34.67
C PRO A 34 0.29 8.12 33.90
N LEU A 35 0.06 7.93 32.60
CA LEU A 35 1.03 7.28 31.73
C LEU A 35 2.28 8.14 31.80
N ASP A 36 3.36 7.57 32.32
CA ASP A 36 4.63 8.25 32.52
C ASP A 36 5.10 8.80 31.16
N THR A 37 4.90 10.09 30.92
CA THR A 37 5.21 10.80 29.67
C THR A 37 6.72 10.90 29.40
N SER A 38 7.54 10.25 30.23
CA SER A 38 9.00 10.22 30.14
C SER A 38 9.55 9.10 29.25
N ILE A 39 8.71 8.17 28.77
CA ILE A 39 9.14 7.06 27.91
C ILE A 39 8.91 7.44 26.43
N SER A 40 9.96 7.98 25.78
CA SER A 40 9.98 8.18 24.33
C SER A 40 10.50 6.94 23.61
N ILE A 41 9.86 6.53 22.51
CA ILE A 41 10.41 5.50 21.61
C ILE A 41 11.66 6.08 20.93
N PRO A 42 12.84 5.44 21.03
CA PRO A 42 14.03 5.93 20.35
C PRO A 42 13.82 5.86 18.83
N SER A 43 14.16 6.95 18.14
CA SER A 43 14.05 7.06 16.69
C SER A 43 15.42 7.08 16.02
N VAL A 44 15.52 6.49 14.84
CA VAL A 44 16.70 6.58 13.96
C VAL A 44 16.29 7.12 12.60
N SER A 45 17.18 7.90 11.97
CA SER A 45 16.95 8.38 10.62
C SER A 45 17.15 7.26 9.59
N PRO A 46 16.31 7.19 8.54
CA PRO A 46 16.53 6.25 7.46
C PRO A 46 17.84 6.53 6.71
N ARG A 47 18.38 5.52 6.02
CA ARG A 47 19.57 5.67 5.14
C ARG A 47 19.21 6.16 3.73
N TRP A 48 18.05 6.79 3.59
CA TRP A 48 17.53 7.29 2.32
C TRP A 48 16.91 8.66 2.51
N GLU A 49 17.08 9.52 1.52
CA GLU A 49 16.72 10.94 1.64
C GLU A 49 15.28 11.20 1.20
N SER A 50 14.90 10.69 0.02
CA SER A 50 13.64 11.03 -0.64
C SER A 50 12.51 10.05 -0.30
N GLY A 51 12.76 8.74 -0.36
CA GLY A 51 11.71 7.77 -0.07
C GLY A 51 12.06 6.30 -0.10
N LEU A 52 11.10 5.48 0.32
CA LEU A 52 11.17 4.02 0.36
C LEU A 52 10.12 3.43 -0.59
N VAL A 53 10.56 2.54 -1.47
CA VAL A 53 9.70 1.79 -2.39
C VAL A 53 9.52 0.37 -1.83
N LEU A 54 8.27 0.04 -1.50
CA LEU A 54 7.86 -1.26 -0.98
C LEU A 54 7.29 -2.08 -2.14
N VAL A 55 7.89 -3.25 -2.43
CA VAL A 55 7.38 -4.19 -3.44
C VAL A 55 6.77 -5.39 -2.73
N CYS A 56 5.52 -5.75 -3.04
CA CYS A 56 4.88 -6.91 -2.45
C CYS A 56 5.43 -8.21 -3.05
N SER A 57 6.14 -9.00 -2.24
CA SER A 57 6.72 -10.29 -2.64
C SER A 57 5.69 -11.40 -2.84
N GLN A 58 4.49 -11.26 -2.27
CA GLN A 58 3.43 -12.27 -2.35
C GLN A 58 2.55 -12.12 -3.60
N CYS A 59 2.55 -10.94 -4.23
CA CYS A 59 1.86 -10.75 -5.49
C CYS A 59 2.49 -11.60 -6.61
N ALA A 60 1.68 -11.93 -7.62
CA ALA A 60 2.05 -12.73 -8.79
C ALA A 60 2.52 -14.18 -8.52
N ASN A 61 2.48 -14.68 -7.29
CA ASN A 61 2.74 -16.09 -6.96
C ASN A 61 1.54 -17.02 -7.25
N GLU A 62 0.31 -16.49 -7.27
CA GLU A 62 -0.92 -17.29 -7.41
C GLU A 62 -1.21 -17.86 -8.82
N ARG A 63 -0.34 -17.62 -9.81
CA ARG A 63 -0.53 -18.14 -11.19
C ARG A 63 0.09 -19.51 -11.46
N SER A 64 0.77 -20.14 -10.51
CA SER A 64 1.34 -21.49 -10.72
C SER A 64 0.33 -22.61 -10.39
N ASN A 65 -0.85 -22.60 -11.03
CA ASN A 65 -1.66 -23.82 -11.20
C ASN A 65 -1.29 -24.57 -12.49
N SER A 66 -0.25 -24.14 -13.21
CA SER A 66 0.34 -24.91 -14.29
C SER A 66 1.21 -26.04 -13.71
N PHE A 67 0.90 -27.28 -14.09
CA PHE A 67 1.56 -28.55 -13.75
C PHE A 67 3.06 -28.67 -14.10
N HIS A 68 3.71 -27.56 -14.44
CA HIS A 68 5.15 -27.53 -14.66
C HIS A 68 5.79 -26.71 -13.54
N PRO A 69 6.71 -27.29 -12.75
CA PRO A 69 7.52 -26.49 -11.85
C PRO A 69 8.29 -25.53 -12.74
N ALA A 70 7.85 -24.25 -12.76
CA ALA A 70 8.71 -23.19 -13.25
C ALA A 70 10.02 -23.37 -12.50
N SER A 71 11.12 -23.50 -13.25
CA SER A 71 12.46 -23.61 -12.68
C SER A 71 12.63 -22.56 -11.59
N ARG A 72 13.50 -22.82 -10.60
CA ARG A 72 13.89 -21.89 -9.51
C ARG A 72 14.38 -20.49 -9.94
N SER A 73 14.16 -20.05 -11.18
CA SER A 73 14.35 -18.67 -11.61
C SER A 73 13.29 -17.78 -10.97
N SER A 74 13.74 -16.61 -10.52
CA SER A 74 13.05 -15.56 -9.76
C SER A 74 11.55 -15.34 -10.00
N THR A 75 10.86 -14.88 -8.95
CA THR A 75 9.44 -14.45 -9.06
C THR A 75 9.34 -13.12 -9.81
N ALA A 76 8.17 -12.82 -10.39
CA ALA A 76 7.96 -11.53 -11.08
C ALA A 76 8.15 -10.32 -10.15
N SER A 77 7.85 -10.47 -8.86
CA SER A 77 8.05 -9.46 -7.82
C SER A 77 9.53 -9.23 -7.54
N GLU A 78 10.30 -10.31 -7.45
CA GLU A 78 11.75 -10.26 -7.31
C GLU A 78 12.43 -9.66 -8.55
N ASP A 79 11.98 -10.01 -9.76
CA ASP A 79 12.45 -9.40 -11.00
C ASP A 79 12.24 -7.88 -11.01
N LEU A 80 11.06 -7.42 -10.61
CA LEU A 80 10.73 -5.99 -10.53
C LEU A 80 11.60 -5.28 -9.49
N GLU A 81 11.74 -5.86 -8.31
CA GLU A 81 12.59 -5.32 -7.24
C GLU A 81 14.05 -5.19 -7.71
N ASN A 82 14.61 -6.25 -8.29
CA ASN A 82 16.00 -6.26 -8.76
C ASN A 82 16.23 -5.29 -9.91
N TRP A 83 15.25 -5.16 -10.83
CA TRP A 83 15.30 -4.19 -11.90
C TRP A 83 15.32 -2.75 -11.37
N LEU A 84 14.43 -2.41 -10.42
CA LEU A 84 14.38 -1.08 -9.80
C LEU A 84 15.68 -0.76 -9.06
N LYS A 85 16.19 -1.70 -8.25
CA LYS A 85 17.48 -1.54 -7.55
C LYS A 85 18.63 -1.27 -8.52
N SER A 86 18.71 -2.06 -9.59
CA SER A 86 19.76 -1.93 -10.61
C SER A 86 19.66 -0.57 -11.31
N ARG A 87 18.45 -0.15 -11.69
CA ARG A 87 18.22 1.13 -12.36
C ARG A 87 18.59 2.33 -11.48
N LEU A 88 18.17 2.31 -10.21
CA LEU A 88 18.54 3.36 -9.24
C LEU A 88 20.04 3.44 -9.01
N LYS A 89 20.75 2.30 -8.97
CA LYS A 89 22.22 2.29 -8.84
C LYS A 89 22.90 2.89 -10.07
N ILE A 90 22.47 2.50 -11.27
CA ILE A 90 23.02 3.00 -12.53
C ILE A 90 22.85 4.52 -12.66
N GLU A 91 21.70 5.05 -12.24
CA GLU A 91 21.43 6.51 -12.28
C GLU A 91 21.93 7.27 -11.04
N GLY A 92 22.67 6.62 -10.11
CA GLY A 92 23.20 7.28 -8.90
C GLY A 92 22.14 7.65 -7.84
N LEU A 93 20.92 7.15 -7.96
CA LEU A 93 19.76 7.47 -7.10
C LEU A 93 19.55 6.46 -5.96
N TRP A 94 20.44 5.48 -5.77
CA TRP A 94 20.29 4.46 -4.73
C TRP A 94 20.27 5.04 -3.30
N GLY A 95 20.94 6.17 -3.06
CA GLY A 95 20.88 6.88 -1.77
C GLY A 95 19.60 7.71 -1.58
N GLU A 96 19.02 8.20 -2.67
CA GLU A 96 17.78 8.99 -2.67
C GLU A 96 16.57 8.10 -2.37
N PHE A 97 16.51 6.95 -3.04
CA PHE A 97 15.45 5.98 -2.89
C PHE A 97 15.99 4.59 -2.56
N ARG A 98 15.34 3.91 -1.61
CA ARG A 98 15.58 2.49 -1.38
C ARG A 98 14.42 1.67 -1.88
N VAL A 99 14.72 0.47 -2.33
CA VAL A 99 13.71 -0.52 -2.75
C VAL A 99 13.86 -1.73 -1.87
N VAL A 100 12.76 -2.15 -1.26
CA VAL A 100 12.71 -3.32 -0.38
C VAL A 100 11.51 -4.19 -0.73
N SER A 101 11.72 -5.50 -0.63
CA SER A 101 10.65 -6.48 -0.59
C SER A 101 9.86 -6.36 0.71
N THR A 102 8.56 -6.58 0.62
CA THR A 102 7.63 -6.67 1.76
C THR A 102 6.72 -7.86 1.60
N SER A 103 6.11 -8.30 2.71
CA SER A 103 5.02 -9.28 2.65
C SER A 103 3.75 -8.65 2.04
N CYS A 104 2.58 -9.28 2.23
CA CYS A 104 1.33 -8.75 1.69
C CYS A 104 1.02 -7.33 2.19
N LEU A 105 0.70 -6.42 1.26
CA LEU A 105 0.28 -5.05 1.56
C LEU A 105 -1.25 -4.92 1.73
N GLY A 106 -1.97 -6.03 1.84
CA GLY A 106 -3.44 -6.06 1.96
C GLY A 106 -4.20 -5.79 0.65
N VAL A 107 -3.49 -5.58 -0.45
CA VAL A 107 -4.06 -5.34 -1.78
C VAL A 107 -3.39 -6.30 -2.77
N CYS A 108 -4.14 -7.30 -3.24
CA CYS A 108 -3.67 -8.33 -4.16
C CYS A 108 -4.42 -8.25 -5.49
N PRO A 109 -3.85 -7.63 -6.53
CA PRO A 109 -4.46 -7.60 -7.85
C PRO A 109 -4.41 -8.98 -8.51
N LYS A 110 -5.42 -9.31 -9.34
CA LYS A 110 -5.49 -10.58 -10.11
C LYS A 110 -4.28 -10.77 -11.05
N ALA A 111 -3.78 -9.67 -11.58
CA ALA A 111 -2.59 -9.63 -12.42
C ALA A 111 -1.79 -8.38 -12.05
N GLY A 112 -0.53 -8.56 -11.68
CA GLY A 112 0.36 -7.49 -11.27
C GLY A 112 0.86 -7.61 -9.84
N ILE A 113 1.61 -6.59 -9.45
CA ILE A 113 2.35 -6.49 -8.20
C ILE A 113 2.00 -5.16 -7.57
N THR A 114 1.62 -5.20 -6.30
CA THR A 114 1.37 -3.98 -5.53
C THR A 114 2.70 -3.37 -5.09
N VAL A 115 2.84 -2.07 -5.33
CA VAL A 115 4.00 -1.26 -4.95
C VAL A 115 3.53 -0.01 -4.21
N VAL A 116 4.18 0.34 -3.12
CA VAL A 116 3.91 1.58 -2.36
C VAL A 116 5.17 2.43 -2.32
N ILE A 117 5.03 3.74 -2.54
CA ILE A 117 6.13 4.70 -2.40
C ILE A 117 5.86 5.56 -1.18
N VAL A 118 6.71 5.40 -0.17
CA VAL A 118 6.67 6.19 1.06
C VAL A 118 7.67 7.32 0.93
N SER A 119 7.17 8.51 0.61
CA SER A 119 7.99 9.72 0.54
C SER A 119 8.21 10.29 1.94
N ASN A 120 9.39 10.87 2.18
CA ASN A 120 9.74 11.43 3.48
C ASN A 120 8.76 12.56 3.85
N GLY A 121 8.01 12.43 4.95
CA GLY A 121 6.96 13.38 5.34
C GLY A 121 5.58 13.16 4.70
N SER A 122 5.33 12.05 4.01
CA SER A 122 3.97 11.62 3.67
C SER A 122 3.24 11.22 4.95
N GLY A 123 2.20 11.97 5.34
CA GLY A 123 1.39 11.74 6.54
C GLY A 123 0.48 10.50 6.48
N GLY A 124 0.94 9.41 5.88
CA GLY A 124 0.24 8.12 5.86
C GLY A 124 -0.62 7.82 4.63
N ASN A 125 -0.73 8.74 3.66
CA ASN A 125 -1.60 8.58 2.47
C ASN A 125 -0.83 8.23 1.19
N SER A 126 0.14 7.32 1.27
CA SER A 126 0.85 6.83 0.08
C SER A 126 -0.04 5.90 -0.75
N PRO A 127 -0.25 6.16 -2.05
CA PRO A 127 -1.09 5.31 -2.88
C PRO A 127 -0.46 3.93 -3.10
N CYS A 128 -1.32 2.91 -3.20
CA CYS A 128 -0.94 1.58 -3.70
C CYS A 128 -0.97 1.59 -5.24
N LEU A 129 0.18 1.39 -5.86
CA LEU A 129 0.34 1.29 -7.30
C LEU A 129 0.29 -0.18 -7.69
N ILE A 130 -0.33 -0.50 -8.82
CA ILE A 130 -0.37 -1.86 -9.38
C ILE A 130 0.50 -1.87 -10.64
N VAL A 131 1.51 -2.73 -10.65
CA VAL A 131 2.45 -2.88 -11.76
C VAL A 131 2.46 -4.30 -12.25
N ASN A 132 2.17 -4.50 -13.53
CA ASN A 132 2.35 -5.79 -14.18
C ASN A 132 3.62 -5.75 -15.04
N PRO A 133 4.71 -6.40 -14.61
CA PRO A 133 6.02 -6.26 -15.24
C PRO A 133 6.15 -7.03 -16.57
N ARG A 134 5.21 -7.94 -16.88
CA ARG A 134 5.30 -8.85 -18.04
C ARG A 134 4.42 -8.48 -19.22
N SER A 135 3.27 -7.82 -19.02
CA SER A 135 2.29 -7.62 -20.11
C SER A 135 1.86 -6.19 -20.38
N ASP A 136 2.15 -5.23 -19.50
CA ASP A 136 1.45 -3.95 -19.57
C ASP A 136 2.37 -2.87 -20.18
N VAL A 137 2.04 -2.53 -21.42
CA VAL A 137 2.51 -1.33 -22.11
C VAL A 137 1.37 -0.32 -22.04
N TYR A 138 1.63 0.84 -21.44
CA TYR A 138 0.73 1.98 -21.42
C TYR A 138 1.37 3.10 -22.21
N ASP A 139 0.71 3.56 -23.27
CA ASP A 139 1.21 4.63 -24.15
C ASP A 139 2.64 4.38 -24.68
N GLY A 140 2.91 3.14 -25.13
CA GLY A 140 4.22 2.73 -25.65
C GLY A 140 5.31 2.50 -24.58
N LEU A 141 5.08 2.88 -23.33
CA LEU A 141 5.98 2.64 -22.20
C LEU A 141 5.54 1.43 -21.39
N ARG A 142 6.50 0.58 -21.04
CA ARG A 142 6.26 -0.52 -20.10
C ARG A 142 5.98 0.05 -18.69
N LEU A 143 5.05 -0.55 -17.95
CA LEU A 143 4.61 -0.02 -16.65
C LEU A 143 5.74 0.11 -15.60
N ARG A 144 6.77 -0.74 -15.64
CA ARG A 144 7.92 -0.64 -14.72
C ARG A 144 8.75 0.62 -14.98
N GLU A 145 8.86 1.07 -16.23
CA GLU A 145 9.52 2.32 -16.63
C GLU A 145 8.68 3.54 -16.22
N LEU A 146 7.34 3.44 -16.30
CA LEU A 146 6.44 4.46 -15.76
C LEU A 146 6.52 4.55 -14.23
N LEU A 147 6.52 3.42 -13.53
CA LEU A 147 6.77 3.37 -12.08
C LEU A 147 8.11 4.04 -11.74
N TYR A 148 9.18 3.72 -12.49
CA TYR A 148 10.48 4.32 -12.26
C TYR A 148 10.46 5.85 -12.45
N SER A 149 9.79 6.32 -13.49
CA SER A 149 9.63 7.76 -13.76
C SER A 149 8.86 8.44 -12.63
N TYR A 150 7.80 7.80 -12.14
CA TYR A 150 7.03 8.27 -11.00
C TYR A 150 7.85 8.30 -9.70
N ILE A 151 8.70 7.30 -9.44
CA ILE A 151 9.66 7.33 -8.32
C ILE A 151 10.55 8.57 -8.40
N LYS A 152 11.12 8.86 -9.58
CA LYS A 152 12.00 10.02 -9.77
C LYS A 152 11.29 11.35 -9.53
N GLN A 153 10.02 11.47 -9.92
CA GLN A 153 9.20 12.67 -9.68
C GLN A 153 8.88 12.89 -8.20
N ASN A 154 8.98 11.85 -7.36
CA ASN A 154 8.80 11.94 -5.91
C ASN A 154 10.09 12.33 -5.17
N LYS A 155 11.13 12.76 -5.89
CA LYS A 155 12.32 13.34 -5.30
C LYS A 155 11.94 14.72 -4.73
N LYS A 156 12.20 14.93 -3.43
CA LYS A 156 12.00 16.24 -2.80
C LYS A 156 13.19 17.16 -3.03
#